data_AF-A0A6G0WPA6-F1
#
_entry.id   AF-A0A6G0WPA6-F1
#
_cell.length_a   1.000
_cell.length_b   1.000
_cell.length_c   1.000
_cell.angle_alpha   90.00
_cell.angle_beta   90.00
_cell.angle_gamma   90.00
#
_symmetry.space_group_name_H-M   'P 1'
#
loop_
_entity.id
_entity.type
_entity.pdbx_description
1 polymer ?
#
loop_
_entity_poly.entity_id
_entity_poly.type
_entity_poly.pdbx_seq_one_letter_code
_entity_poly.pdbx_strand_id
1 'polypeptide(L)'
;MTTVRTCMALTAAKKLAVLKADADTAFVQAFIDKGVMIYVDQPPGHGDGTDRKMLLIKALYGLKQAALAWFEHCRKIVVGLGFRPSDYDPCLYLRQHGEELEMVATYVDDFLVFARTTAKANSILDELETKMKLKRQGEMSFFLGIKIEYDQNDGKITLTQEAYARKILTRFGMTTCNGYTAPRSMILKTYGTTAVNHRPTKRLTDRWSGR
;
A
#
# COMPACT_ATOMS: atom_id res chain seq x y z
N MET A 1 -6.46 1.99 0.31
CA MET A 1 -5.94 3.01 1.26
C MET A 1 -6.92 3.33 2.38
N THR A 2 -8.25 3.25 2.15
CA THR A 2 -9.26 3.44 3.22
C THR A 2 -9.06 2.47 4.38
N THR A 3 -8.89 1.18 4.11
CA THR A 3 -8.69 0.12 5.12
C THR A 3 -7.53 0.41 6.06
N VAL A 4 -6.37 0.76 5.49
CA VAL A 4 -5.17 1.09 6.28
C VAL A 4 -5.43 2.29 7.19
N ARG A 5 -6.10 3.34 6.70
CA ARG A 5 -6.47 4.50 7.54
C ARG A 5 -7.44 4.10 8.65
N THR A 6 -8.41 3.23 8.36
CA THR A 6 -9.33 2.69 9.37
C THR A 6 -8.59 1.86 10.41
N CYS A 7 -7.65 1.01 10.01
CA CYS A 7 -6.79 0.27 10.93
C CYS A 7 -5.98 1.23 11.80
N MET A 8 -5.37 2.29 11.24
CA MET A 8 -4.67 3.30 12.04
C MET A 8 -5.60 4.02 13.02
N ALA A 9 -6.81 4.38 12.60
CA ALA A 9 -7.77 5.03 13.50
C ALA A 9 -8.16 4.11 14.67
N LEU A 10 -8.34 2.80 14.40
CA LEU A 10 -8.57 1.80 15.44
C LEU A 10 -7.35 1.62 16.35
N THR A 11 -6.15 1.60 15.78
CA THR A 11 -4.89 1.55 16.51
C THR A 11 -4.79 2.71 17.49
N ALA A 12 -5.05 3.94 17.04
CA ALA A 12 -5.06 5.13 17.87
C ALA A 12 -6.10 5.03 19.00
N ALA A 13 -7.34 4.65 18.67
CA ALA A 13 -8.43 4.57 19.63
C ALA A 13 -8.24 3.48 20.70
N LYS A 14 -7.61 2.36 20.33
CA LYS A 14 -7.40 1.20 21.21
C LYS A 14 -5.97 1.05 21.71
N LYS A 15 -5.06 1.97 21.35
CA LYS A 15 -3.63 1.96 21.69
C LYS A 15 -2.96 0.63 21.34
N LEU A 16 -3.24 0.11 20.15
CA LEU A 16 -2.68 -1.16 19.67
C LEU A 16 -1.21 -0.99 19.28
N ALA A 17 -0.38 -2.01 19.48
CA ALA A 17 0.94 -2.08 18.86
C ALA A 17 0.81 -2.43 17.37
N VAL A 18 1.70 -1.89 16.53
CA VAL A 18 1.75 -2.19 15.09
C VAL A 18 3.13 -2.63 14.68
N LEU A 19 3.25 -3.87 14.22
CA LEU A 19 4.47 -4.40 13.63
C LEU A 19 4.30 -4.63 12.14
N LYS A 20 5.40 -4.41 11.42
CA LYS A 20 5.48 -4.62 9.98
C LYS A 20 6.41 -5.80 9.68
N ALA A 21 6.00 -6.62 8.72
CA ALA A 21 6.85 -7.61 8.08
C ALA A 21 6.66 -7.56 6.56
N ASP A 22 7.61 -8.13 5.84
CA ASP A 22 7.65 -8.19 4.38
C ASP A 22 7.91 -9.63 3.94
N ALA A 23 7.19 -10.12 2.94
CA ALA A 23 7.36 -11.49 2.48
C ALA A 23 8.60 -11.66 1.61
N ASP A 24 9.47 -12.58 2.02
CA ASP A 24 10.69 -12.88 1.27
C ASP A 24 10.35 -13.54 -0.06
N THR A 25 10.64 -12.90 -1.18
CA THR A 25 10.33 -13.42 -2.54
C THR A 25 8.86 -13.84 -2.72
N ALA A 26 7.91 -13.09 -2.15
CA ALA A 26 6.46 -13.35 -2.09
C ALA A 26 5.89 -14.32 -3.13
N PHE A 27 5.85 -13.95 -4.42
CA PHE A 27 5.21 -14.78 -5.46
C PHE A 27 5.80 -16.19 -5.57
N VAL A 28 7.11 -16.36 -5.33
CA VAL A 28 7.81 -17.64 -5.43
C VAL A 28 7.47 -18.59 -4.27
N GLN A 29 6.78 -18.10 -3.24
CA GLN A 29 6.26 -18.95 -2.17
C GLN A 29 4.90 -19.57 -2.55
N ALA A 30 4.13 -18.94 -3.44
CA ALA A 30 2.80 -19.40 -3.84
C ALA A 30 2.84 -20.40 -5.00
N PHE A 31 1.99 -21.43 -4.92
CA PHE A 31 1.78 -22.38 -6.00
C PHE A 31 0.76 -21.84 -7.00
N ILE A 32 0.99 -22.13 -8.27
CA ILE A 32 0.01 -21.87 -9.33
C ILE A 32 -1.15 -22.87 -9.19
N ASP A 33 -2.37 -22.42 -9.50
CA ASP A 33 -3.54 -23.29 -9.51
C ASP A 33 -3.35 -24.47 -10.46
N LYS A 34 -3.74 -25.68 -10.03
CA LYS A 34 -3.60 -26.90 -10.84
C LYS A 34 -4.38 -26.84 -12.16
N GLY A 35 -5.43 -26.04 -12.24
CA GLY A 35 -6.20 -25.79 -13.46
C GLY A 35 -5.51 -24.84 -14.45
N VAL A 36 -4.38 -24.23 -14.08
CA VAL A 36 -3.64 -23.28 -14.92
C VAL A 36 -2.25 -23.84 -15.21
N MET A 37 -2.00 -24.20 -16.47
CA MET A 37 -0.70 -24.68 -16.92
C MET A 37 0.06 -23.55 -17.62
N ILE A 38 1.16 -23.10 -17.04
CA ILE A 38 2.07 -22.14 -17.67
C ILE A 38 3.39 -22.83 -17.98
N TYR A 39 3.76 -22.80 -19.25
CA TYR A 39 5.03 -23.32 -19.73
C TYR A 39 5.97 -22.15 -20.02
N VAL A 40 7.23 -22.27 -19.58
CA VAL A 40 8.28 -21.29 -19.82
C VAL A 40 9.46 -21.94 -20.52
N ASP A 41 10.24 -21.13 -21.22
CA ASP A 41 11.54 -21.54 -21.72
C ASP A 41 12.46 -21.93 -20.56
N GLN A 42 13.42 -22.81 -20.87
CA GLN A 42 14.46 -23.16 -19.92
C GLN A 42 15.26 -21.88 -19.58
N PRO A 43 15.47 -21.58 -18.28
CA PRO A 43 16.18 -20.38 -17.91
C PRO A 43 17.64 -20.45 -18.36
N PRO A 44 18.27 -19.30 -18.65
CA PRO A 44 19.69 -19.25 -19.01
C PRO A 44 20.55 -20.05 -18.01
N GLY A 45 21.49 -20.83 -18.52
CA GLY A 45 22.38 -21.68 -17.72
C GLY A 45 21.77 -22.98 -17.19
N HIS A 46 20.49 -23.26 -17.46
CA HIS A 46 19.79 -24.49 -17.05
C HIS A 46 19.29 -25.32 -18.26
N GLY A 47 19.86 -25.03 -19.44
CA GLY A 47 19.57 -25.72 -20.69
C GLY A 47 20.05 -27.18 -20.66
N ASP A 48 19.18 -28.12 -21.01
CA ASP A 48 19.57 -29.53 -21.23
C ASP A 48 19.95 -29.84 -22.69
N GLY A 49 20.10 -28.79 -23.52
CA GLY A 49 20.39 -28.91 -24.96
C GLY A 49 19.15 -29.22 -25.80
N THR A 50 17.95 -29.16 -25.22
CA THR A 50 16.68 -29.38 -25.93
C THR A 50 15.80 -28.13 -25.92
N ASP A 51 14.79 -28.09 -26.81
CA ASP A 51 13.78 -27.03 -26.86
C ASP A 51 12.57 -27.30 -25.95
N ARG A 52 12.71 -28.21 -24.97
CA ARG A 52 11.63 -28.54 -24.04
C ARG A 52 11.24 -27.32 -23.21
N LYS A 53 9.94 -27.18 -22.95
CA LYS A 53 9.41 -26.17 -22.04
C LYS A 53 9.29 -26.74 -20.63
N MET A 54 9.50 -25.91 -19.63
CA MET A 54 9.33 -26.26 -18.23
C MET A 54 7.93 -25.85 -17.76
N LEU A 55 7.23 -26.74 -17.08
CA LEU A 55 5.98 -26.40 -16.40
C LEU A 55 6.30 -25.60 -15.14
N LEU A 56 5.70 -24.43 -15.02
CA LEU A 56 5.88 -23.58 -13.88
C LEU A 56 4.95 -24.00 -12.73
N ILE A 57 5.54 -24.38 -11.59
CA ILE A 57 4.82 -24.88 -10.41
C ILE A 57 4.45 -23.75 -9.45
N LYS A 58 5.31 -22.74 -9.32
CA LYS A 58 5.16 -21.61 -8.41
C LYS A 58 5.06 -20.30 -9.16
N ALA A 59 4.36 -19.33 -8.58
CA ALA A 59 4.18 -18.04 -9.23
C ALA A 59 5.51 -17.28 -9.36
N LEU A 60 5.67 -16.56 -10.47
CA LEU A 60 6.82 -15.70 -10.76
C LEU A 60 6.34 -14.28 -11.06
N TYR A 61 7.22 -13.31 -10.84
CA TYR A 61 7.00 -11.93 -11.25
C TYR A 61 6.74 -11.84 -12.76
N GLY A 62 5.85 -10.91 -13.15
CA GLY A 62 5.44 -10.69 -14.53
C GLY A 62 4.30 -11.59 -15.02
N LEU A 63 3.93 -12.63 -14.26
CA LEU A 63 2.75 -13.43 -14.57
C LEU A 63 1.46 -12.71 -14.16
N LYS A 64 0.44 -12.75 -15.04
CA LYS A 64 -0.89 -12.17 -14.76
C LYS A 64 -1.54 -12.78 -13.51
N GLN A 65 -1.34 -14.08 -13.30
CA GLN A 65 -1.92 -14.86 -12.20
C GLN A 65 -1.09 -14.85 -10.90
N ALA A 66 0.13 -14.30 -10.91
CA ALA A 66 1.00 -14.38 -9.73
C ALA A 66 0.42 -13.67 -8.51
N ALA A 67 -0.14 -12.47 -8.70
CA ALA A 67 -0.76 -11.71 -7.62
C ALA A 67 -1.95 -12.46 -7.00
N LEU A 68 -2.77 -13.12 -7.83
CA LEU A 68 -3.90 -13.92 -7.34
C LEU A 68 -3.43 -15.16 -6.58
N ALA A 69 -2.46 -15.90 -7.13
CA ALA A 69 -1.88 -17.07 -6.47
C ALA A 69 -1.28 -16.70 -5.10
N TRP A 70 -0.60 -15.56 -5.03
CA TRP A 70 -0.06 -15.03 -3.79
C TRP A 70 -1.14 -14.63 -2.78
N PHE A 71 -2.14 -13.86 -3.21
CA PHE A 71 -3.28 -13.50 -2.37
C PHE A 71 -3.95 -14.74 -1.76
N GLU A 72 -4.25 -15.76 -2.57
CA GLU A 72 -4.88 -17.01 -2.11
C GLU A 72 -3.96 -17.80 -1.16
N HIS A 73 -2.65 -17.79 -1.41
CA HIS A 73 -1.67 -18.40 -0.52
C HIS A 73 -1.66 -17.74 0.86
N CYS A 74 -1.55 -16.41 0.92
CA CYS A 74 -1.62 -15.65 2.16
C CYS A 74 -2.95 -15.86 2.89
N ARG A 75 -4.06 -15.75 2.15
CA ARG A 75 -5.41 -15.95 2.67
C ARG A 75 -5.54 -17.31 3.36
N LYS A 76 -5.12 -18.39 2.70
CA LYS A 76 -5.18 -19.75 3.26
C LYS A 76 -4.38 -19.88 4.55
N ILE A 77 -3.19 -19.28 4.60
CA ILE A 77 -2.34 -19.31 5.80
C ILE A 77 -2.99 -18.53 6.94
N VAL A 78 -3.36 -17.27 6.71
CA VAL A 78 -3.91 -16.38 7.75
C VAL A 78 -5.24 -16.93 8.29
N VAL A 79 -6.11 -17.45 7.40
CA VAL A 79 -7.35 -18.14 7.81
C VAL A 79 -7.07 -19.43 8.58
N GLY A 80 -6.05 -20.19 8.16
CA GLY A 80 -5.62 -21.40 8.88
C GLY A 80 -5.11 -21.14 10.30
N LEU A 81 -4.64 -19.92 10.59
CA LEU A 81 -4.27 -19.46 11.93
C LEU A 81 -5.48 -18.97 12.76
N GLY A 82 -6.70 -19.12 12.25
CA GLY A 82 -7.93 -18.77 12.96
C GLY A 82 -8.39 -17.32 12.80
N PHE A 83 -7.74 -16.54 11.94
CA PHE A 83 -8.27 -15.24 11.54
C PHE A 83 -9.41 -15.40 10.53
N ARG A 84 -10.30 -14.40 10.47
CA ARG A 84 -11.36 -14.32 9.47
C ARG A 84 -11.14 -13.11 8.58
N PRO A 85 -11.31 -13.23 7.25
CA PRO A 85 -11.30 -12.06 6.37
C PRO A 85 -12.43 -11.11 6.76
N SER A 86 -12.20 -9.81 6.62
CA SER A 86 -13.23 -8.78 6.78
C SER A 86 -14.20 -8.84 5.60
N ASP A 87 -15.48 -8.59 5.88
CA ASP A 87 -16.53 -8.52 4.84
C ASP A 87 -16.35 -7.30 3.92
N TYR A 88 -15.58 -6.29 4.36
CA TYR A 88 -15.38 -5.03 3.64
C TYR A 88 -14.08 -4.98 2.85
N ASP A 89 -13.05 -5.72 3.27
CA ASP A 89 -11.76 -5.79 2.58
C ASP A 89 -11.16 -7.20 2.75
N PRO A 90 -10.99 -7.98 1.67
CA PRO A 90 -10.47 -9.34 1.75
C PRO A 90 -8.98 -9.41 2.13
N CYS A 91 -8.26 -8.28 2.11
CA CYS A 91 -6.87 -8.18 2.57
C CYS A 91 -6.76 -7.78 4.05
N LEU A 92 -7.88 -7.53 4.74
CA LEU A 92 -7.93 -7.33 6.19
C LEU A 92 -8.47 -8.59 6.86
N TYR A 93 -7.75 -9.08 7.84
CA TYR A 93 -8.09 -10.27 8.61
C TYR A 93 -8.23 -9.90 10.08
N LEU A 94 -9.26 -10.42 10.73
CA LEU A 94 -9.65 -10.11 12.10
C LEU A 94 -9.70 -11.39 12.93
N ARG A 95 -9.17 -11.34 14.15
CA ARG A 95 -9.31 -12.40 15.16
C ARG A 95 -9.66 -11.72 16.48
N GLN A 96 -10.71 -12.21 17.13
CA GLN A 96 -11.22 -11.60 18.35
C GLN A 96 -11.28 -12.63 19.47
N HIS A 97 -10.72 -12.27 20.62
CA HIS A 97 -10.73 -13.04 21.85
C HIS A 97 -11.37 -12.20 22.96
N GLY A 98 -12.69 -12.33 23.12
CA GLY A 98 -13.45 -11.46 24.01
C GLY A 98 -13.38 -10.00 23.55
N GLU A 99 -12.77 -9.14 24.36
CA GLU A 99 -12.56 -7.72 24.02
C GLU A 99 -11.23 -7.45 23.30
N GLU A 100 -10.34 -8.44 23.20
CA GLU A 100 -9.07 -8.29 22.50
C GLU A 100 -9.25 -8.47 21.00
N LEU A 101 -8.88 -7.44 20.25
CA LEU A 101 -8.91 -7.42 18.79
C LEU A 101 -7.48 -7.54 18.25
N GLU A 102 -7.29 -8.52 17.38
CA GLU A 102 -6.09 -8.72 16.58
C GLU A 102 -6.45 -8.52 15.11
N MET A 103 -5.58 -7.83 14.37
CA MET A 103 -5.78 -7.60 12.95
C MET A 103 -4.50 -7.90 12.20
N VAL A 104 -4.63 -8.48 11.00
CA VAL A 104 -3.56 -8.59 10.02
C VAL A 104 -4.06 -7.94 8.75
N ALA A 105 -3.38 -6.90 8.27
CA ALA A 105 -3.65 -6.30 6.97
C ALA A 105 -2.51 -6.62 6.02
N THR A 106 -2.83 -7.10 4.82
CA THR A 106 -1.84 -7.40 3.79
C THR A 106 -1.91 -6.38 2.65
N TYR A 107 -0.76 -6.03 2.10
CA TYR A 107 -0.65 -5.27 0.87
C TYR A 107 0.47 -5.86 0.01
N VAL A 108 0.09 -6.72 -0.93
CA VAL A 108 1.04 -7.49 -1.74
C VAL A 108 2.05 -8.19 -0.82
N ASP A 109 3.28 -7.70 -0.71
CA ASP A 109 4.35 -8.32 0.06
C ASP A 109 4.40 -7.82 1.53
N ASP A 110 3.77 -6.69 1.83
CA ASP A 110 3.75 -6.11 3.17
C ASP A 110 2.66 -6.75 4.05
N PHE A 111 3.02 -7.04 5.30
CA PHE A 111 2.13 -7.49 6.37
C PHE A 111 2.16 -6.49 7.52
N LEU A 112 0.99 -5.98 7.89
CA LEU A 112 0.80 -5.14 9.07
C LEU A 112 0.04 -5.94 10.12
N VAL A 113 0.66 -6.14 11.29
CA VAL A 113 0.09 -6.88 12.41
C VAL A 113 -0.25 -5.91 13.52
N PHE A 114 -1.51 -5.92 13.93
CA PHE A 114 -2.07 -5.06 14.97
C PHE A 114 -2.54 -5.92 16.14
N ALA A 115 -2.05 -5.63 17.34
CA ALA A 115 -2.45 -6.35 18.54
C ALA A 115 -2.35 -5.44 19.77
N ARG A 116 -2.91 -5.88 20.91
CA ARG A 116 -2.87 -5.09 22.15
C ARG A 116 -1.46 -4.74 22.61
N THR A 117 -0.50 -5.66 22.45
CA THR A 117 0.90 -5.48 22.87
C THR A 117 1.87 -5.90 21.79
N THR A 118 3.09 -5.36 21.83
CA THR A 118 4.18 -5.76 20.93
C THR A 118 4.54 -7.24 21.06
N ALA A 119 4.43 -7.81 22.27
CA ALA A 119 4.63 -9.24 22.49
C ALA A 119 3.58 -10.07 21.74
N LYS A 120 2.30 -9.66 21.77
CA LYS A 120 1.24 -10.35 21.05
C LYS A 120 1.37 -10.21 19.53
N ALA A 121 1.76 -9.02 19.04
CA ALA A 121 2.05 -8.82 17.62
C ALA A 121 3.22 -9.71 17.15
N ASN A 122 4.28 -9.85 17.96
CA ASN A 122 5.38 -10.78 17.67
C ASN A 122 4.92 -12.24 17.65
N SER A 123 4.07 -12.65 18.60
CA SER A 123 3.49 -14.01 18.59
C SER A 123 2.72 -14.32 17.31
N ILE A 124 1.97 -13.34 16.77
CA ILE A 124 1.27 -13.52 15.49
C ILE A 124 2.27 -13.64 14.34
N LEU A 125 3.36 -12.85 14.35
CA LEU A 125 4.44 -12.98 13.37
C LEU A 125 5.15 -14.33 13.48
N ASP A 126 5.38 -14.85 14.69
CA ASP A 126 5.93 -16.20 14.92
C ASP A 126 5.01 -17.25 14.28
N GLU A 127 3.70 -17.18 14.53
CA GLU A 127 2.70 -18.07 13.92
C GLU A 127 2.74 -18.03 12.38
N LEU A 128 2.83 -16.83 11.78
CA LEU A 128 2.95 -16.65 10.34
C LEU A 128 4.25 -17.23 9.79
N GLU A 129 5.36 -17.01 10.47
CA GLU A 129 6.69 -17.50 10.08
C GLU A 129 6.80 -19.04 10.13
N THR A 130 5.93 -19.73 10.87
CA THR A 130 5.83 -21.20 10.78
C THR A 130 5.29 -21.70 9.44
N LYS A 131 4.63 -20.84 8.65
CA LYS A 131 3.93 -21.21 7.40
C LYS A 131 4.46 -20.50 6.16
N MET A 132 5.10 -19.35 6.30
CA MET A 132 5.67 -18.58 5.19
C MET A 132 6.96 -17.88 5.62
N LYS A 133 7.79 -17.49 4.65
CA LYS A 133 9.01 -16.71 4.92
C LYS A 133 8.68 -15.23 4.98
N LEU A 134 8.92 -14.62 6.13
CA LEU A 134 8.78 -13.19 6.37
C LEU A 134 10.10 -12.60 6.85
N LYS A 135 10.30 -11.33 6.53
CA LYS A 135 11.34 -10.46 7.06
C LYS A 135 10.68 -9.42 7.95
N ARG A 136 10.91 -9.51 9.25
CA ARG A 136 10.42 -8.50 10.20
C ARG A 136 11.08 -7.16 9.95
N GLN A 137 10.27 -6.11 9.93
CA GLN A 137 10.72 -4.72 9.78
C GLN A 137 10.52 -3.91 11.06
N GLY A 138 10.01 -4.54 12.12
CA GLY A 138 9.80 -3.91 13.43
C GLY A 138 8.59 -2.97 13.41
N GLU A 139 8.69 -1.88 14.14
CA GLU A 139 7.64 -0.86 14.19
C GLU A 139 7.46 -0.18 12.83
N MET A 140 6.20 0.07 12.48
CA MET A 140 5.86 0.66 11.20
C MET A 140 6.15 2.17 11.20
N SER A 141 7.29 2.55 10.61
CA SER A 141 7.69 3.95 10.39
C SER A 141 7.36 4.47 8.99
N PHE A 142 7.24 3.57 8.00
CA PHE A 142 6.87 3.90 6.64
C PHE A 142 5.98 2.81 6.02
N PHE A 143 4.92 3.23 5.33
CA PHE A 143 4.04 2.34 4.59
C PHE A 143 3.49 3.04 3.34
N LEU A 144 3.64 2.44 2.16
CA LEU A 144 3.19 3.00 0.87
C LEU A 144 3.64 4.45 0.60
N GLY A 145 4.87 4.78 1.01
CA GLY A 145 5.43 6.13 0.86
C GLY A 145 4.86 7.18 1.82
N ILE A 146 4.08 6.75 2.83
CA ILE A 146 3.63 7.59 3.95
C ILE A 146 4.55 7.30 5.13
N LYS A 147 5.16 8.35 5.69
CA LYS A 147 5.84 8.29 6.98
C LYS A 147 4.79 8.27 8.08
N ILE A 148 4.96 7.37 9.03
CA ILE A 148 4.04 7.13 10.14
C ILE A 148 4.83 7.30 11.44
N GLU A 149 4.35 8.19 12.29
CA GLU A 149 4.89 8.40 13.63
C GLU A 149 3.76 8.10 14.61
N TYR A 150 3.97 7.11 15.48
CA TYR A 150 2.93 6.61 16.38
C TYR A 150 3.45 6.60 17.81
N ASP A 151 2.73 7.29 18.68
CA ASP A 151 2.88 7.18 20.14
C ASP A 151 1.75 6.28 20.67
N GLN A 152 2.10 5.06 21.09
CA GLN A 152 1.14 4.12 21.64
C GLN A 152 0.55 4.57 22.98
N ASN A 153 1.31 5.32 23.80
CA ASN A 153 0.84 5.76 25.11
C ASN A 153 -0.24 6.83 24.98
N ASP A 154 -0.03 7.79 24.06
CA ASP A 154 -0.98 8.87 23.76
C ASP A 154 -2.05 8.44 22.73
N GLY A 155 -1.83 7.33 22.02
CA GLY A 155 -2.69 6.91 20.90
C GLY A 155 -2.59 7.86 19.70
N LYS A 156 -1.54 8.67 19.62
CA LYS A 156 -1.39 9.72 18.61
C LYS A 156 -0.64 9.18 17.40
N ILE A 157 -1.28 9.24 16.23
CA ILE A 157 -0.67 8.87 14.95
C ILE A 157 -0.55 10.11 14.06
N THR A 158 0.67 10.36 13.58
CA THR A 158 0.96 11.40 12.58
C THR A 158 1.33 10.73 11.27
N LEU A 159 0.62 11.11 10.19
CA LEU A 159 0.85 10.60 8.84
C LEU A 159 1.38 11.74 7.97
N THR A 160 2.58 11.57 7.40
CA THR A 160 3.20 12.61 6.57
C THR A 160 3.70 12.05 5.24
N GLN A 161 3.54 12.82 4.16
CA GLN A 161 4.10 12.51 2.83
C GLN A 161 5.10 13.59 2.40
N GLU A 162 5.82 14.17 3.37
CA GLU A 162 6.77 15.25 3.13
C GLU A 162 7.83 14.88 2.09
N ALA A 163 8.36 13.66 2.14
CA ALA A 163 9.33 13.17 1.17
C ALA A 163 8.78 13.14 -0.27
N TYR A 164 7.50 12.79 -0.44
CA TYR A 164 6.84 12.82 -1.74
C TYR A 164 6.62 14.26 -2.22
N ALA A 165 6.15 15.15 -1.34
CA ALA A 165 5.99 16.57 -1.66
C ALA A 165 7.32 17.20 -2.08
N ARG A 166 8.42 16.94 -1.36
CA ARG A 166 9.77 17.39 -1.71
C ARG A 166 10.22 16.86 -3.07
N LYS A 167 9.98 15.57 -3.36
CA LYS A 167 10.30 14.98 -4.68
C LYS A 167 9.56 15.69 -5.82
N ILE A 168 8.29 16.06 -5.62
CA ILE A 168 7.52 16.84 -6.61
C ILE A 168 8.17 18.22 -6.81
N LEU A 169 8.45 18.94 -5.73
CA LEU A 169 9.06 20.28 -5.81
C LEU A 169 10.40 20.24 -6.56
N THR A 170 11.25 19.26 -6.26
CA THR A 170 12.52 19.06 -6.98
C THR A 170 12.30 18.79 -8.46
N ARG A 171 11.37 17.90 -8.82
CA ARG A 171 11.09 17.54 -10.22
C ARG A 171 10.68 18.74 -11.08
N PHE A 172 9.98 19.71 -10.51
CA PHE A 172 9.49 20.89 -11.22
C PHE A 172 10.33 22.15 -10.96
N GLY A 173 11.48 22.04 -10.28
CA GLY A 173 12.34 23.19 -9.98
C GLY A 173 11.70 24.20 -9.01
N MET A 174 10.77 23.75 -8.16
CA MET A 174 9.97 24.57 -7.25
C MET A 174 10.45 24.53 -5.79
N THR A 175 11.69 24.09 -5.54
CA THR A 175 12.23 23.94 -4.17
C THR A 175 12.35 25.26 -3.40
N THR A 176 12.43 26.38 -4.10
CA THR A 176 12.52 27.74 -3.54
C THR A 176 11.19 28.51 -3.61
N CYS A 177 10.10 27.87 -4.05
CA CYS A 177 8.79 28.53 -4.10
C CYS A 177 8.28 28.84 -2.68
N ASN A 178 7.62 29.99 -2.53
CA ASN A 178 7.01 30.38 -1.26
C ASN A 178 5.93 29.37 -0.86
N GLY A 179 6.02 28.89 0.39
CA GLY A 179 4.96 28.07 0.98
C GLY A 179 3.67 28.87 1.12
N TYR A 180 2.53 28.19 1.01
CA TYR A 180 1.22 28.77 1.29
C TYR A 180 0.49 27.89 2.30
N THR A 181 -0.19 28.50 3.26
CA THR A 181 -0.67 27.84 4.50
C THR A 181 -1.81 26.84 4.29
N ALA A 182 -2.37 26.74 3.08
CA ALA A 182 -3.39 25.75 2.76
C ALA A 182 -3.19 25.19 1.34
N PRO A 183 -3.30 23.86 1.14
CA PRO A 183 -3.66 23.36 -0.18
C PRO A 183 -5.05 23.92 -0.47
N ARG A 184 -5.14 24.88 -1.39
CA ARG A 184 -6.43 25.44 -1.84
C ARG A 184 -7.35 24.25 -2.13
N SER A 185 -8.50 24.18 -1.48
CA SER A 185 -9.51 23.18 -1.85
C SER A 185 -9.76 23.36 -3.33
N MET A 186 -9.43 22.35 -4.13
CA MET A 186 -10.00 22.24 -5.47
C MET A 186 -11.46 21.85 -5.28
N ILE A 187 -12.28 22.80 -4.84
CA ILE A 187 -13.64 22.83 -5.35
C ILE A 187 -13.42 23.05 -6.85
N LEU A 188 -13.50 21.97 -7.63
CA LEU A 188 -13.74 22.06 -9.05
C LEU A 188 -14.94 22.99 -9.16
N LYS A 189 -14.72 24.25 -9.55
CA LYS A 189 -15.77 25.03 -10.16
C LYS A 189 -16.08 24.25 -11.42
N THR A 190 -17.06 23.36 -11.36
CA THR A 190 -17.82 22.99 -12.55
C THR A 190 -18.13 24.31 -13.21
N TYR A 191 -17.59 24.52 -14.41
CA TYR A 191 -17.97 25.66 -15.22
C TYR A 191 -19.47 25.47 -15.47
N GLY A 192 -20.27 26.12 -14.63
CA GLY A 192 -21.68 26.33 -14.90
C GLY A 192 -21.74 27.11 -16.19
N THR A 193 -22.35 26.51 -17.19
CA THR A 193 -22.74 27.16 -18.43
C THR A 193 -23.68 28.31 -18.07
N THR A 194 -23.13 29.50 -17.85
CA THR A 194 -23.90 30.74 -17.86
C THR A 194 -23.52 31.55 -19.07
N ALA A 195 -24.57 31.91 -19.81
CA ALA A 195 -24.57 32.52 -21.12
C ALA A 195 -23.55 33.66 -21.26
N VAL A 196 -22.84 33.61 -22.39
CA VAL A 196 -21.97 34.69 -22.88
C VAL A 196 -22.86 35.90 -23.16
N ASN A 197 -22.84 36.88 -22.27
CA ASN A 197 -23.26 38.24 -22.58
C ASN A 197 -22.04 39.01 -23.07
N HIS A 198 -21.98 39.22 -24.38
CA HIS A 198 -21.06 40.12 -25.05
C HIS A 198 -21.17 41.54 -24.48
N ARG A 199 -20.04 42.13 -24.04
CA ARG A 199 -19.74 43.56 -24.19
C ARG A 199 -18.22 43.79 -24.37
N PRO A 200 -17.84 44.87 -25.08
CA PRO A 200 -16.73 44.83 -26.04
C PRO A 200 -15.37 45.26 -25.46
N THR A 201 -14.33 44.85 -26.18
CA THR A 201 -12.91 45.18 -26.02
C THR A 201 -12.65 46.68 -25.87
N LYS A 202 -11.93 47.07 -24.81
CA LYS A 202 -11.24 48.38 -24.76
C LYS A 202 -9.94 48.27 -25.55
N ARG A 203 -9.85 49.06 -26.62
CA ARG A 203 -8.69 49.24 -27.49
C ARG A 203 -7.55 49.90 -26.71
N LEU A 204 -6.34 49.39 -26.93
CA LEU A 204 -5.09 50.11 -26.69
C LEU A 204 -4.92 51.15 -27.80
N THR A 205 -5.04 52.43 -27.45
CA THR A 205 -4.47 53.53 -28.23
C THR A 205 -3.74 54.47 -27.28
N ASP A 206 -2.65 55.05 -27.79
CA ASP A 206 -1.89 56.19 -27.27
C ASP A 206 -0.58 55.89 -26.53
N ARG A 207 0.42 55.46 -27.31
CA ARG A 207 1.75 56.09 -27.29
C ARG A 207 2.24 56.26 -28.73
N TRP A 208 2.90 57.38 -29.00
CA TRP A 208 3.69 57.79 -30.18
C TRP A 208 3.21 59.07 -30.89
N SER A 209 3.55 60.23 -30.29
CA SER A 209 3.92 61.48 -30.96
C SER A 209 4.56 62.40 -29.88
N GLY A 210 5.77 62.94 -29.95
CA GLY A 210 6.89 62.85 -30.87
C GLY A 210 8.00 63.77 -30.34
N ARG A 211 9.26 63.33 -30.44
CA ARG A 211 10.42 64.12 -30.89
C ARG A 211 11.61 63.18 -31.08
#